data_AF-A0A8I2YSI7-F1
#
_entry.id   AF-A0A8I2YSI7-F1
#
_cell.length_a   1.000
_cell.length_b   1.000
_cell.length_c   1.000
_cell.angle_alpha   90.00
_cell.angle_beta   90.00
_cell.angle_gamma   90.00
#
_symmetry.space_group_name_H-M   'P 1'
#
loop_
_entity.id
_entity.type
_entity.pdbx_description
1 polymer ?
#
loop_
_entity_poly.entity_id
_entity_poly.type
_entity_poly.pdbx_seq_one_letter_code
_entity_poly.pdbx_strand_id
1 'polypeptide(L)'
;MEDINWISSCMHKFGAILSSLEDAALAAAGQDGTSGELIHIIPVVAGKPGPNCGRPALQFNMHWLADAVSSTHRIPLQTLVKALGVHRGTLRQHLKTNNLNRCFSDIHNNELDELIHHYKCNRPSAGLRFVITLLKSHGLHIQRE
;
A
#
# COMPACT_ATOMS: atom_id res chain seq x y z
N MET A 1 1.65 3.77 -54.67
CA MET A 1 2.30 2.50 -54.27
C MET A 1 3.03 2.62 -52.93
N GLU A 2 3.46 3.82 -52.51
CA GLU A 2 4.14 4.06 -51.23
C GLU A 2 3.23 3.88 -49.99
N ASP A 3 1.93 4.21 -50.10
CA ASP A 3 0.98 4.11 -48.99
C ASP A 3 0.78 2.67 -48.47
N ILE A 4 0.84 1.69 -49.37
CA ILE A 4 0.67 0.27 -49.01
C ILE A 4 1.84 -0.22 -48.14
N ASN A 5 3.05 0.24 -48.43
CA ASN A 5 4.25 -0.12 -47.67
C ASN A 5 4.24 0.51 -46.27
N TRP A 6 3.71 1.73 -46.15
CA TRP A 6 3.58 2.39 -44.86
C TRP A 6 2.58 1.67 -43.94
N ILE A 7 1.41 1.32 -44.46
CA ILE A 7 0.39 0.57 -43.70
C ILE A 7 0.93 -0.79 -43.24
N SER A 8 1.65 -1.50 -44.12
CA SER A 8 2.27 -2.79 -43.78
C SER A 8 3.31 -2.65 -42.66
N SER A 9 4.14 -1.61 -42.69
CA SER A 9 5.13 -1.34 -41.63
C SER A 9 4.47 -1.06 -40.26
N CYS A 10 3.37 -0.30 -40.26
CA CYS A 10 2.59 -0.05 -39.04
C CYS A 10 2.00 -1.34 -38.47
N MET A 11 1.41 -2.19 -39.32
CA MET A 11 0.83 -3.47 -38.89
C MET A 11 1.86 -4.38 -38.22
N HIS A 12 3.09 -4.46 -38.75
CA HIS A 12 4.15 -5.26 -38.13
C HIS A 12 4.56 -4.74 -36.75
N LYS A 13 4.68 -3.41 -36.59
CA LYS A 13 5.04 -2.81 -35.29
C LYS A 13 3.94 -3.03 -34.25
N PHE A 14 2.67 -2.89 -34.63
CA PHE A 14 1.54 -3.18 -33.74
C PHE A 14 1.46 -4.66 -33.37
N GLY A 15 1.68 -5.56 -34.33
CA GLY A 15 1.74 -7.01 -34.06
C GLY A 15 2.85 -7.38 -33.07
N ALA A 16 4.03 -6.78 -33.20
CA ALA A 16 5.14 -7.00 -32.27
C ALA A 16 4.82 -6.51 -30.84
N ILE A 17 4.17 -5.35 -30.71
CA ILE A 17 3.75 -4.81 -29.41
C ILE A 17 2.67 -5.72 -28.78
N LEU A 18 1.68 -6.17 -29.56
CA LEU A 18 0.64 -7.08 -29.09
C LEU A 18 1.21 -8.41 -28.61
N SER A 19 2.10 -9.03 -29.39
CA SER A 19 2.78 -10.28 -29.01
C SER A 19 3.60 -10.10 -27.73
N SER A 20 4.36 -8.99 -27.62
CA SER A 20 5.14 -8.72 -26.41
C SER A 20 4.26 -8.48 -25.18
N LEU A 21 3.08 -7.89 -25.34
CA LEU A 21 2.11 -7.69 -24.27
C LEU A 21 1.46 -9.01 -23.85
N GLU A 22 1.14 -9.88 -24.80
CA GLU A 22 0.59 -11.20 -24.54
C GLU A 22 1.61 -12.10 -23.86
N ASP A 23 2.88 -12.08 -24.30
CA ASP A 23 3.98 -12.80 -23.64
C ASP A 23 4.22 -12.28 -22.22
N ALA A 24 4.17 -10.95 -22.01
CA ALA A 24 4.30 -10.37 -20.68
C ALA A 24 3.09 -10.70 -19.78
N ALA A 25 1.87 -10.74 -20.34
CA ALA A 25 0.67 -11.13 -19.62
C ALA A 25 0.67 -12.63 -19.27
N LEU A 26 1.16 -13.48 -20.17
CA LEU A 26 1.34 -14.91 -19.94
C LEU A 26 2.48 -15.18 -18.93
N ALA A 27 3.57 -14.42 -18.97
CA ALA A 27 4.62 -14.49 -17.96
C ALA A 27 4.10 -14.04 -16.59
N ALA A 28 3.28 -12.98 -16.55
CA ALA A 28 2.61 -12.54 -15.32
C ALA A 28 1.56 -13.53 -14.83
N ALA A 29 0.88 -14.25 -15.72
CA ALA A 29 -0.10 -15.28 -15.37
C ALA A 29 0.54 -16.64 -15.04
N GLY A 30 1.73 -16.91 -15.57
CA GLY A 30 2.40 -18.21 -15.58
C GLY A 30 3.36 -18.45 -14.42
N GLN A 31 3.51 -17.50 -13.48
CA GLN A 31 4.47 -17.63 -12.39
C GLN A 31 3.94 -17.33 -10.98
N ASP A 32 2.63 -17.44 -10.76
CA ASP A 32 2.04 -17.57 -9.42
C ASP A 32 1.15 -18.82 -9.34
N GLY A 33 1.71 -19.97 -9.74
CA GLY A 33 1.15 -21.29 -9.49
C GLY A 33 1.06 -21.67 -8.00
N THR A 34 1.35 -20.76 -7.08
CA THR A 34 0.69 -20.77 -5.78
C THR A 34 -0.77 -20.43 -6.02
N SER A 35 -1.58 -21.47 -6.23
CA SER A 35 -2.95 -21.46 -5.73
C SER A 35 -2.90 -20.72 -4.41
N GLY A 36 -3.47 -19.52 -4.34
CA GLY A 36 -3.37 -18.67 -3.17
C GLY A 36 -3.94 -19.47 -2.02
N GLU A 37 -3.06 -20.17 -1.30
CA GLU A 37 -3.38 -20.79 -0.04
C GLU A 37 -3.78 -19.57 0.77
N LEU A 38 -5.10 -19.39 0.89
CA LEU A 38 -5.66 -18.37 1.76
C LEU A 38 -5.21 -18.80 3.14
N ILE A 39 -4.01 -18.39 3.52
CA ILE A 39 -3.46 -18.64 4.85
C ILE A 39 -4.44 -17.91 5.74
N HIS A 40 -5.32 -18.68 6.36
CA HIS A 40 -6.29 -18.18 7.31
C HIS A 40 -5.50 -17.83 8.58
N ILE A 41 -4.84 -16.68 8.55
CA ILE A 41 -4.09 -16.16 9.69
C ILE A 41 -5.13 -15.80 10.75
N ILE A 42 -5.12 -16.53 11.87
CA ILE A 42 -5.88 -16.14 13.04
C ILE A 42 -5.18 -14.90 13.63
N PRO A 43 -5.78 -13.70 13.54
CA PRO A 43 -5.06 -12.48 13.87
C PRO A 43 -4.92 -12.27 15.39
N VAL A 44 -5.76 -12.96 16.17
CA VAL A 44 -5.86 -12.83 17.62
C VAL A 44 -5.95 -14.21 18.26
N VAL A 45 -5.05 -14.50 19.17
CA VAL A 45 -5.07 -15.71 19.98
C VAL A 45 -5.13 -15.32 21.45
N ALA A 46 -6.00 -15.96 22.23
CA ALA A 46 -5.97 -15.82 23.68
C ALA A 46 -4.68 -16.46 24.21
N GLY A 47 -3.85 -15.67 24.90
CA GLY A 47 -2.62 -16.17 25.51
C GLY A 47 -2.91 -17.22 26.59
N LYS A 48 -1.94 -18.11 26.85
CA LYS A 48 -2.05 -19.09 27.93
C LYS A 48 -2.21 -18.37 29.28
N PRO A 49 -3.25 -18.67 30.08
CA PRO A 49 -3.38 -18.10 31.41
C PRO A 49 -2.21 -18.58 32.29
N GLY A 50 -1.52 -17.63 32.92
CA GLY A 50 -0.47 -17.93 33.89
C GLY A 50 -1.06 -18.46 35.21
N PRO A 51 -0.25 -19.15 36.04
CA PRO A 51 -0.72 -19.82 37.26
C PRO A 51 -1.36 -18.88 38.30
N ASN A 52 -1.07 -17.57 38.26
CA ASN A 52 -1.66 -16.55 39.13
C ASN A 52 -2.34 -15.41 38.36
N CYS A 53 -2.73 -15.62 37.11
CA CYS A 53 -3.33 -14.57 36.28
C CYS A 53 -4.81 -14.84 36.03
N GLY A 54 -5.64 -13.81 36.20
CA GLY A 54 -7.05 -13.81 35.82
C GLY A 54 -7.27 -13.92 34.30
N ARG A 55 -8.18 -13.12 33.74
CA ARG A 55 -8.55 -13.17 32.32
C ARG A 55 -7.30 -13.22 31.40
N PRO A 56 -7.20 -14.20 30.49
CA PRO A 56 -6.01 -14.36 29.64
C PRO A 56 -5.75 -13.11 28.79
N ALA A 57 -4.47 -12.75 28.66
CA ALA A 57 -4.05 -11.62 27.85
C ALA A 57 -4.27 -11.94 26.36
N LEU A 58 -4.75 -10.95 25.61
CA LEU A 58 -4.91 -11.08 24.17
C LEU A 58 -3.54 -10.97 23.50
N GLN A 59 -3.19 -11.94 22.65
CA GLN A 59 -1.96 -11.93 21.87
C GLN A 59 -2.31 -11.75 20.39
N PHE A 60 -1.71 -10.75 19.75
CA PHE A 60 -1.86 -10.50 18.32
C PHE A 60 -0.69 -11.13 17.58
N ASN A 61 -0.94 -11.62 16.36
CA ASN A 61 0.16 -11.93 15.45
C ASN A 61 0.83 -10.62 15.02
N MET A 62 2.07 -10.40 15.47
CA MET A 62 2.79 -9.15 15.24
C MET A 62 3.09 -8.89 13.76
N HIS A 63 3.41 -9.93 13.00
CA HIS A 63 3.72 -9.80 11.58
C HIS A 63 2.49 -9.34 10.80
N TRP A 64 1.36 -9.99 11.06
CA TRP A 64 0.07 -9.60 10.48
C TRP A 64 -0.34 -8.19 10.90
N LEU A 65 -0.16 -7.83 12.17
CA LEU A 65 -0.53 -6.51 12.68
C LEU A 65 0.36 -5.40 12.08
N ALA A 66 1.66 -5.66 11.90
CA ALA A 66 2.58 -4.72 11.26
C ALA A 66 2.22 -4.49 9.79
N ASP A 67 1.89 -5.55 9.07
CA ASP A 67 1.44 -5.46 7.68
C ASP A 67 0.09 -4.72 7.57
N ALA A 68 -0.88 -5.07 8.41
CA ALA A 68 -2.20 -4.43 8.43
C ALA A 68 -2.15 -2.93 8.78
N VAL A 69 -1.13 -2.49 9.52
CA VAL A 69 -0.90 -1.09 9.91
C VAL A 69 0.10 -0.38 8.99
N SER A 70 0.70 -1.11 8.05
CA SER A 70 1.61 -0.55 7.05
C SER A 70 0.97 0.60 6.29
N SER A 71 1.79 1.59 5.90
CA SER A 71 1.35 2.74 5.10
C SER A 71 0.72 2.32 3.76
N THR A 72 1.08 1.14 3.27
CA THR A 72 0.54 0.51 2.05
C THR A 72 -0.96 0.24 2.18
N HIS A 73 -1.36 -0.40 3.28
CA HIS A 73 -2.73 -0.82 3.52
C HIS A 73 -3.46 0.33 4.19
N ARG A 74 -4.26 1.08 3.42
CA ARG A 74 -5.02 2.25 3.89
C ARG A 74 -6.19 1.88 4.83
N ILE A 75 -5.95 1.05 5.84
CA ILE A 75 -6.96 0.54 6.74
C ILE A 75 -7.05 1.48 7.95
N PRO A 76 -8.22 2.11 8.19
CA PRO A 76 -8.38 2.95 9.36
C PRO A 76 -8.43 2.06 10.62
N LEU A 77 -7.89 2.57 11.73
CA LEU A 77 -7.83 1.85 13.00
C LEU A 77 -9.22 1.34 13.45
N GLN A 78 -10.29 2.08 13.16
CA GLN A 78 -11.66 1.65 13.47
C GLN A 78 -12.08 0.39 12.73
N THR A 79 -11.64 0.21 11.47
CA THR A 79 -11.92 -1.01 10.70
C THR A 79 -11.15 -2.18 11.28
N LEU A 80 -9.89 -1.99 11.69
CA LEU A 80 -9.11 -3.03 12.39
C LEU A 80 -9.77 -3.42 13.71
N VAL A 81 -10.21 -2.46 14.51
CA VAL A 81 -10.95 -2.69 15.77
C VAL A 81 -12.19 -3.55 15.53
N LYS A 82 -12.99 -3.21 14.51
CA LYS A 82 -14.20 -3.98 14.15
C LYS A 82 -13.86 -5.39 13.64
N ALA A 83 -12.84 -5.52 12.79
CA ALA A 83 -12.42 -6.80 12.23
C ALA A 83 -11.85 -7.75 13.29
N LEU A 84 -11.11 -7.20 14.27
CA LEU A 84 -10.50 -7.98 15.35
C LEU A 84 -11.45 -8.24 16.52
N GLY A 85 -12.56 -7.51 16.61
CA GLY A 85 -13.48 -7.58 17.75
C GLY A 85 -12.86 -7.11 19.07
N VAL A 86 -11.85 -6.23 19.01
CA VAL A 86 -11.11 -5.75 20.19
C VAL A 86 -11.38 -4.28 20.44
N HIS A 87 -11.41 -3.86 21.71
CA HIS A 87 -11.53 -2.46 22.07
C HIS A 87 -10.37 -1.60 21.52
N ARG A 88 -10.68 -0.38 21.05
CA ARG A 88 -9.70 0.57 20.47
C ARG A 88 -8.51 0.85 21.39
N GLY A 89 -8.76 0.99 22.69
CA GLY A 89 -7.71 1.24 23.69
C GLY A 89 -6.69 0.11 23.75
N THR A 90 -7.15 -1.14 23.70
CA THR A 90 -6.29 -2.33 23.72
C THR A 90 -5.43 -2.39 22.46
N LEU A 91 -6.04 -2.23 21.28
CA LEU A 91 -5.28 -2.21 20.03
C LEU A 91 -4.24 -1.08 20.01
N ARG A 92 -4.61 0.13 20.46
CA ARG A 92 -3.68 1.27 20.55
C ARG A 92 -2.52 1.01 21.51
N GLN A 93 -2.79 0.40 22.67
CA GLN A 93 -1.74 0.03 23.62
C GLN A 93 -0.77 -0.97 22.99
N HIS A 94 -1.28 -2.00 22.31
CA HIS A 94 -0.43 -2.97 21.61
C HIS A 94 0.40 -2.31 20.50
N LEU A 95 -0.18 -1.43 19.69
CA LEU A 95 0.59 -0.70 18.67
C LEU A 95 1.69 0.15 19.30
N LYS A 96 1.40 0.84 20.40
CA LYS A 96 2.38 1.65 21.12
C LYS A 96 3.51 0.80 21.70
N THR A 97 3.19 -0.33 22.35
CA THR A 97 4.20 -1.22 22.95
C THR A 97 5.12 -1.85 21.90
N ASN A 98 4.63 -2.07 20.68
CA ASN A 98 5.41 -2.64 19.57
C ASN A 98 6.00 -1.59 18.63
N ASN A 99 5.94 -0.30 18.97
CA ASN A 99 6.38 0.81 18.12
C ASN A 99 5.76 0.83 16.71
N LEU A 100 4.58 0.22 16.54
CA LEU A 100 3.78 0.22 15.31
C LEU A 100 2.87 1.45 15.26
N ASN A 101 3.42 2.60 15.63
CA ASN A 101 2.71 3.85 15.48
C ASN A 101 2.76 4.28 14.01
N ARG A 102 1.68 4.92 13.56
CA ARG A 102 1.66 5.57 12.25
C ARG A 102 2.60 6.78 12.34
N CYS A 103 3.88 6.57 12.03
CA CYS A 103 4.85 7.64 11.97
C CYS A 103 4.62 8.45 10.69
N PHE A 104 4.93 9.74 10.75
CA PHE A 104 5.07 10.55 9.55
C PHE A 104 6.25 10.00 8.74
N SER A 105 6.21 10.18 7.42
CA SER A 105 7.39 9.96 6.60
C SER A 105 8.52 10.86 7.09
N ASP A 106 9.75 10.36 7.09
CA ASP A 106 10.96 11.12 7.44
C ASP A 106 11.34 12.21 6.41
N ILE A 107 10.40 12.60 5.54
CA ILE A 107 10.59 13.65 4.55
C ILE A 107 10.77 14.99 5.26
N HIS A 108 11.91 15.62 5.02
CA HIS A 108 12.18 16.95 5.52
C HIS A 108 11.35 17.99 4.75
N ASN A 109 11.02 19.11 5.43
CA ASN A 109 10.28 20.21 4.80
C ASN A 109 10.97 20.71 3.52
N ASN A 110 12.31 20.75 3.49
CA ASN A 110 13.06 21.17 2.32
C ASN A 110 12.85 20.23 1.13
N GLU A 111 12.87 18.92 1.35
CA GLU A 111 12.63 17.92 0.30
C GLU A 111 11.19 18.02 -0.23
N LEU A 112 10.22 18.26 0.67
CA LEU A 112 8.84 18.50 0.30
C LEU A 112 8.70 19.77 -0.55
N ASP A 113 9.34 20.86 -0.14
CA ASP A 113 9.33 22.13 -0.86
C ASP A 113 9.98 22.01 -2.24
N GLU A 114 11.10 21.30 -2.36
CA GLU A 114 11.77 21.00 -3.62
C GLU A 114 10.85 20.20 -4.57
N LEU A 115 10.16 19.19 -4.05
CA LEU A 115 9.23 18.36 -4.83
C LEU A 115 8.03 19.19 -5.33
N ILE A 116 7.49 20.07 -4.48
CA ILE A 116 6.42 21.00 -4.85
C ILE A 116 6.92 22.04 -5.86
N HIS A 117 8.14 22.55 -5.68
CA HIS A 117 8.77 23.54 -6.55
C HIS A 117 8.96 22.96 -7.95
N HIS A 118 9.60 21.79 -8.08
CA HIS A 118 9.79 21.09 -9.35
C HIS A 118 8.46 20.86 -10.08
N TYR A 119 7.42 20.46 -9.34
CA TYR A 119 6.09 20.27 -9.92
C TYR A 119 5.49 21.58 -10.46
N LYS A 120 5.61 22.68 -9.71
CA LYS A 120 5.09 24.00 -10.11
C LYS A 120 5.88 24.63 -11.24
N CYS A 121 7.19 24.41 -11.33
CA CYS A 121 7.98 24.85 -12.49
C CYS A 121 7.47 24.23 -13.79
N ASN A 122 7.09 22.95 -13.75
CA ASN A 122 6.52 22.26 -14.91
C ASN A 122 5.06 22.64 -15.17
N ARG A 123 4.32 23.08 -14.14
CA ARG A 123 2.88 23.41 -14.21
C ARG A 123 2.56 24.64 -13.33
N PRO A 124 2.87 25.86 -13.78
CA PRO A 124 2.78 27.07 -12.96
C PRO A 124 1.34 27.41 -12.55
N SER A 125 0.35 27.02 -13.36
CA SER A 125 -1.08 27.22 -13.08
C SER A 125 -1.71 26.14 -12.18
N ALA A 126 -0.94 25.13 -11.77
CA ALA A 126 -1.48 24.03 -10.97
C ALA A 126 -1.79 24.48 -9.53
N GLY A 127 -3.05 24.38 -9.14
CA GLY A 127 -3.49 24.62 -7.77
C GLY A 127 -3.11 23.49 -6.81
N LEU A 128 -3.32 23.74 -5.50
CA LEU A 128 -3.00 22.82 -4.40
C LEU A 128 -3.57 21.41 -4.58
N ARG A 129 -4.77 21.29 -5.17
CA ARG A 129 -5.41 20.00 -5.46
C ARG A 129 -4.49 19.06 -6.24
N PHE A 130 -3.75 19.56 -7.21
CA PHE A 130 -2.85 18.75 -8.04
C PHE A 130 -1.57 18.36 -7.31
N VAL A 131 -1.05 19.24 -6.45
CA VAL A 131 0.08 18.94 -5.57
C VAL A 131 -0.28 17.81 -4.61
N ILE A 132 -1.47 17.84 -4.02
CA ILE A 132 -1.95 16.75 -3.16
C ILE A 132 -2.03 15.44 -3.94
N THR A 133 -2.53 15.47 -5.18
CA THR A 133 -2.60 14.28 -6.03
C THR A 133 -1.21 13.72 -6.34
N LEU A 134 -0.22 14.58 -6.61
CA LEU A 134 1.18 14.18 -6.82
C LEU A 134 1.76 13.52 -5.58
N LEU A 135 1.58 14.12 -4.39
CA LEU A 135 2.08 13.52 -3.15
C LEU A 135 1.45 12.15 -2.90
N LYS A 136 0.15 12.01 -3.17
CA LYS A 136 -0.55 10.72 -3.07
C LYS A 136 -0.02 9.67 -4.04
N SER A 137 0.40 10.05 -5.26
CA SER A 137 1.00 9.10 -6.20
C SER A 137 2.38 8.64 -5.75
N HIS A 138 3.06 9.41 -4.89
CA HIS A 138 4.32 9.04 -4.24
C HIS A 138 4.10 8.34 -2.89
N GLY A 139 2.86 7.97 -2.54
CA GLY A 139 2.54 7.32 -1.27
C GLY A 139 2.47 8.26 -0.06
N LEU A 140 2.62 9.57 -0.26
CA LEU A 140 2.63 10.57 0.79
C LEU A 140 1.22 11.15 1.02
N HIS A 141 0.86 11.36 2.28
CA HIS A 141 -0.40 11.98 2.68
C HIS A 141 -0.15 13.15 3.60
N ILE A 142 -0.80 14.27 3.31
CA ILE A 142 -0.80 15.45 4.17
C ILE A 142 -1.82 15.24 5.27
N GLN A 143 -1.36 15.27 6.53
CA GLN A 143 -2.23 15.36 7.69
C GLN A 143 -2.55 16.84 7.96
N ARG A 144 -3.83 17.18 8.13
CA ARG A 144 -4.23 18.50 8.63
C ARG A 144 -4.14 18.46 10.15
N GLU A 145 -3.49 19.46 10.73
CA GLU A 145 -3.59 19.76 12.16
C GLU A 145 -4.98 20.29 12.52
#